data_AF-A0A0R2YEH5-F1
#
_entry.id   AF-A0A0R2YEH5-F1
#
_cell.length_a   1.000
_cell.length_b   1.000
_cell.length_c   1.000
_cell.angle_alpha   90.00
_cell.angle_beta   90.00
_cell.angle_gamma   90.00
#
_symmetry.space_group_name_H-M   'P 1'
#
loop_
_entity.id
_entity.type
_entity.pdbx_description
1 polymer ?
#
loop_
_entity_poly.entity_id
_entity_poly.type
_entity_poly.pdbx_seq_one_letter_code
_entity_poly.pdbx_strand_id
1 'polypeptide(L)'
;MAWELFRLYPVECQEKKARSKAIQTDDALVSQIAREIYGSRGRWEDNYPRLQSEGENPRRLYWDNTLTAPSTLAQASPSVAAEKVALNRILFGPPGTGKTYSTIEASLEVLDPEFLAEQRLNSSADDELRHALKARVDELEREGRIRFVTFHQSFSYEDFIEGLRAVSNDKGQIEYPVEPGVFKRLCDQARTSSANAGTSSNPRIWKISINGTWGSPELSYCLEHGEARIGWVGAGDMKAEKLTPYYDQLHSHSKGTLNAFAKEIQPGDILVCIHSAELISAIGVVTGDYRYEASPPSIVREYPHVLPVNWLYRDLQLSVLPINGETLFTQKTVYPLDRFNWGDLLGYLNKSDAKPIKPFEQSDGIRKPHVLVIDEINRGNISRIFGELISLIEPSKRERLNAESNEALSVQLPYSKKPFSIPDNVYLIGTMNTADRSLASMDIALRRRFNFIEMPPKPDLLEGIFVNAGDEVTTEGGVDIKQLLITLNQRIEVLLDRDHCLGHAYFLPLRDEPSLSLLASIFRQQILPLLQEYFFEDWQRIHWVLNDHNKHPDDQFVQEVEIDFLQLFGDKGPADSRTQRWKLNERAFDRIQAYFAINRVAR
;
A
#
# COMPACT_ATOMS: atom_id res chain seq x y z
N MET A 1 -26.43 26.87 11.63
CA MET A 1 -25.39 26.61 10.60
C MET A 1 -24.27 27.62 10.77
N ALA A 2 -23.04 27.13 10.91
CA ALA A 2 -21.77 27.86 11.05
C ALA A 2 -21.28 28.34 12.45
N TRP A 3 -21.88 27.92 13.58
CA TRP A 3 -21.38 28.28 14.94
C TRP A 3 -21.37 27.13 15.98
N GLU A 4 -21.30 25.87 15.54
CA GLU A 4 -21.30 24.69 16.45
C GLU A 4 -20.16 23.67 16.21
N LEU A 5 -19.03 24.09 15.60
CA LEU A 5 -17.89 23.21 15.29
C LEU A 5 -16.56 23.62 15.95
N PHE A 6 -16.61 24.26 17.13
CA PHE A 6 -15.40 24.62 17.90
C PHE A 6 -15.37 24.08 19.34
N ARG A 7 -16.05 22.96 19.60
CA ARG A 7 -15.82 22.13 20.79
C ARG A 7 -15.34 20.76 20.36
N LEU A 8 -14.02 20.57 20.36
CA LEU A 8 -13.28 19.32 20.60
C LEU A 8 -11.78 19.61 20.32
N TYR A 9 -11.16 20.38 21.22
CA TYR A 9 -9.71 20.37 21.40
C TYR A 9 -9.40 19.58 22.68
N PRO A 10 -8.47 18.61 22.67
CA PRO A 10 -8.16 17.79 23.85
C PRO A 10 -7.46 18.59 24.96
N VAL A 11 -7.77 18.20 26.19
CA VAL A 11 -7.40 18.80 27.49
C VAL A 11 -5.93 18.51 27.90
N GLU A 12 -5.01 18.28 26.97
CA GLU A 12 -3.64 17.80 27.31
C GLU A 12 -2.56 18.88 27.47
N CYS A 13 -2.90 20.16 27.38
CA CYS A 13 -1.96 21.26 27.68
C CYS A 13 -2.19 21.96 29.03
N GLN A 14 -3.16 21.52 29.85
CA GLN A 14 -3.39 22.13 31.17
C GLN A 14 -2.91 21.29 32.37
N GLU A 15 -2.60 20.00 32.22
CA GLU A 15 -2.08 19.20 33.35
C GLU A 15 -0.56 19.27 33.55
N LYS A 16 0.23 19.83 32.62
CA LYS A 16 1.68 20.02 32.83
C LYS A 16 2.06 21.23 33.70
N LYS A 17 1.12 22.10 34.08
CA LYS A 17 1.36 23.25 34.97
C LYS A 17 1.15 22.96 36.46
N ALA A 18 0.71 21.75 36.83
CA ALA A 18 0.44 21.36 38.22
C ALA A 18 1.54 20.50 38.88
N ARG A 19 2.67 20.24 38.21
CA ARG A 19 3.77 19.39 38.75
C ARG A 19 5.11 20.11 38.99
N SER A 20 5.15 21.43 39.05
CA SER A 20 6.36 22.18 39.42
C SER A 20 6.06 23.19 40.53
N LYS A 21 5.97 22.71 41.77
CA LYS A 21 6.12 23.56 42.97
C LYS A 21 7.57 23.42 43.43
N ALA A 22 8.43 24.36 43.05
CA ALA A 22 9.56 24.88 43.83
C ALA A 22 10.52 25.73 42.97
N ILE A 23 10.08 26.84 42.38
CA ILE A 23 10.98 27.95 42.03
C ILE A 23 10.21 29.26 42.28
N GLN A 24 10.65 30.03 43.27
CA GLN A 24 10.25 31.44 43.43
C GLN A 24 11.02 32.25 42.38
N THR A 25 10.32 32.80 41.40
CA THR A 25 10.88 33.81 40.49
C THR A 25 9.92 34.98 40.38
N ASP A 26 10.50 36.15 40.51
CA ASP A 26 9.92 37.49 40.68
C ASP A 26 8.83 37.83 39.63
N ASP A 27 7.60 38.10 40.11
CA ASP A 27 6.41 38.40 39.30
C ASP A 27 6.58 39.62 38.37
N ALA A 28 7.60 40.46 38.65
CA ALA A 28 7.95 41.63 37.84
C ALA A 28 8.53 41.25 36.47
N LEU A 29 9.35 40.19 36.38
CA LEU A 29 10.01 39.78 35.14
C LEU A 29 9.04 39.08 34.18
N VAL A 30 8.14 38.25 34.73
CA VAL A 30 7.08 37.57 33.97
C VAL A 30 6.09 38.58 33.40
N SER A 31 5.76 39.63 34.18
CA SER A 31 4.90 40.73 33.73
C SER A 31 5.56 41.61 32.66
N GLN A 32 6.89 41.73 32.64
CA GLN A 32 7.63 42.49 31.63
C GLN A 32 7.69 41.71 30.30
N ILE A 33 7.99 40.41 30.34
CA ILE A 33 8.00 39.54 29.16
C ILE A 33 6.59 39.44 28.54
N ALA A 34 5.54 39.38 29.37
CA ALA A 34 4.17 39.36 28.88
C ALA A 34 3.74 40.67 28.19
N ARG A 35 4.31 41.82 28.57
CA ARG A 35 4.04 43.12 27.89
C ARG A 35 4.79 43.25 26.57
N GLU A 36 5.98 42.67 26.44
CA GLU A 36 6.76 42.68 25.19
C GLU A 36 6.18 41.72 24.14
N ILE A 37 5.65 40.56 24.56
CA ILE A 37 5.11 39.56 23.62
C ILE A 37 3.71 39.93 23.13
N TYR A 38 2.87 40.57 23.96
CA TYR A 38 1.44 40.75 23.67
C TYR A 38 1.01 42.22 23.46
N GLY A 39 1.87 43.01 22.82
CA GLY A 39 1.57 44.38 22.41
C GLY A 39 0.25 44.53 21.66
N SER A 40 -0.72 45.17 22.32
CA SER A 40 -1.95 45.79 21.80
C SER A 40 -2.96 44.88 21.08
N ARG A 41 -3.92 44.31 21.83
CA ARG A 41 -5.37 44.37 21.53
C ARG A 41 -6.21 43.68 22.62
N GLY A 42 -7.05 44.47 23.31
CA GLY A 42 -8.40 44.09 23.77
C GLY A 42 -8.54 43.10 24.93
N ARG A 43 -9.09 43.60 26.05
CA ARG A 43 -9.44 42.89 27.29
C ARG A 43 -10.43 41.72 27.09
N TRP A 44 -10.21 40.62 27.83
CA TRP A 44 -11.15 39.51 28.05
C TRP A 44 -11.29 39.29 29.56
N GLU A 45 -12.25 39.96 30.17
CA GLU A 45 -12.88 39.55 31.43
C GLU A 45 -14.39 39.55 31.19
N ASP A 46 -15.10 38.73 31.97
CA ASP A 46 -16.54 38.44 31.91
C ASP A 46 -16.95 37.25 31.02
N ASN A 47 -16.70 36.02 31.52
CA ASN A 47 -17.77 35.02 31.73
C ASN A 47 -17.20 33.68 32.23
N TYR A 48 -17.25 33.44 33.54
CA TYR A 48 -17.32 32.08 34.11
C TYR A 48 -18.29 32.08 35.29
N PRO A 49 -19.34 31.23 35.30
CA PRO A 49 -20.14 30.98 36.48
C PRO A 49 -19.34 30.14 37.49
N ARG A 50 -19.46 30.50 38.77
CA ARG A 50 -18.97 29.74 39.92
C ARG A 50 -19.55 28.33 39.91
N LEU A 51 -18.71 27.31 39.77
CA LEU A 51 -19.08 25.94 40.14
C LEU A 51 -18.74 25.76 41.62
N GLN A 52 -19.80 25.73 42.43
CA GLN A 52 -19.78 25.34 43.82
C GLN A 52 -19.61 23.82 43.93
N SER A 53 -18.95 23.47 45.01
CA SER A 53 -18.73 22.14 45.58
C SER A 53 -19.94 21.22 45.58
N GLU A 54 -19.75 19.99 45.13
CA GLU A 54 -20.26 18.80 45.79
C GLU A 54 -19.34 17.62 45.44
N GLY A 55 -18.89 16.92 46.48
CA GLY A 55 -17.76 16.00 46.40
C GLY A 55 -18.15 14.65 45.82
N GLU A 56 -17.41 14.24 44.79
CA GLU A 56 -17.02 12.86 44.52
C GLU A 56 -15.85 12.91 43.53
N ASN A 57 -14.76 12.19 43.83
CA ASN A 57 -13.50 12.20 43.09
C ASN A 57 -13.46 10.98 42.15
N PRO A 58 -13.63 11.12 40.82
CA PRO A 58 -13.59 9.98 39.92
C PRO A 58 -12.14 9.69 39.48
N ARG A 59 -11.32 9.16 40.40
CA ARG A 59 -10.03 8.55 40.08
C ARG A 59 -9.83 7.26 40.88
N ARG A 60 -10.53 6.21 40.47
CA ARG A 60 -10.18 4.81 40.75
C ARG A 60 -10.96 3.86 39.84
N LEU A 61 -10.46 3.69 38.62
CA LEU A 61 -10.68 2.53 37.75
C LEU A 61 -9.55 2.57 36.72
N TYR A 62 -8.95 1.41 36.46
CA TYR A 62 -7.75 1.16 35.65
C TYR A 62 -6.40 1.36 36.34
N TRP A 63 -6.07 0.42 37.24
CA TRP A 63 -4.86 -0.41 37.12
C TRP A 63 -4.91 -1.49 38.22
N ASP A 64 -5.52 -2.63 37.92
CA ASP A 64 -5.20 -3.85 38.67
C ASP A 64 -5.28 -5.06 37.74
N ASN A 65 -4.10 -5.57 37.37
CA ASN A 65 -3.91 -6.82 36.66
C ASN A 65 -3.89 -7.94 37.70
N THR A 66 -4.98 -8.69 37.82
CA THR A 66 -4.97 -10.07 38.30
C THR A 66 -6.25 -10.76 37.81
N LEU A 67 -6.17 -11.41 36.65
CA LEU A 67 -7.17 -12.40 36.24
C LEU A 67 -6.47 -13.73 36.03
N THR A 68 -6.65 -14.57 37.05
CA THR A 68 -6.48 -16.02 37.04
C THR A 68 -7.22 -16.66 35.87
N ALA A 69 -6.55 -17.60 35.20
CA ALA A 69 -7.11 -18.43 34.14
C ALA A 69 -8.26 -19.32 34.64
N PRO A 70 -9.34 -19.50 33.85
CA PRO A 70 -10.19 -20.68 33.94
C PRO A 70 -9.87 -21.64 32.80
N SER A 71 -9.40 -22.82 33.20
CA SER A 71 -9.36 -24.04 32.40
C SER A 71 -10.77 -24.55 32.13
N THR A 72 -11.17 -24.67 30.87
CA THR A 72 -12.10 -25.71 30.41
C THR A 72 -11.97 -25.90 28.91
N LEU A 73 -11.53 -27.10 28.52
CA LEU A 73 -11.59 -27.64 27.16
C LEU A 73 -13.05 -27.75 26.71
N ALA A 74 -13.41 -27.06 25.64
CA ALA A 74 -14.59 -27.37 24.83
C ALA A 74 -14.22 -27.18 23.35
N GLN A 75 -14.19 -28.30 22.63
CA GLN A 75 -14.01 -28.36 21.19
C GLN A 75 -15.17 -27.61 20.50
N ALA A 76 -14.84 -26.62 19.68
CA ALA A 76 -15.75 -25.99 18.74
C ALA A 76 -15.02 -25.73 17.41
N SER A 77 -15.75 -25.99 16.33
CA SER A 77 -15.38 -26.05 14.92
C SER A 77 -14.68 -24.79 14.36
N PRO A 78 -13.90 -24.89 13.26
CA PRO A 78 -13.09 -23.80 12.74
C PRO A 78 -13.94 -22.88 11.85
N SER A 79 -14.32 -21.70 12.37
CA SER A 79 -14.77 -20.57 11.54
C SER A 79 -14.65 -19.24 12.28
N VAL A 80 -13.43 -18.79 12.59
CA VAL A 80 -13.22 -17.43 13.16
C VAL A 80 -11.85 -16.92 12.72
N ALA A 81 -11.79 -15.83 11.92
CA ALA A 81 -10.78 -14.75 12.05
C ALA A 81 -10.69 -13.71 10.89
N ALA A 82 -11.63 -13.62 9.94
CA ALA A 82 -11.60 -12.53 8.93
C ALA A 82 -12.23 -11.19 9.42
N GLU A 83 -12.90 -11.17 10.57
CA GLU A 83 -13.80 -10.08 10.98
C GLU A 83 -13.16 -8.88 11.72
N LYS A 84 -11.82 -8.73 11.78
CA LYS A 84 -11.18 -7.70 12.64
C LYS A 84 -10.08 -6.82 12.01
N VAL A 85 -9.73 -6.98 10.74
CA VAL A 85 -8.66 -6.17 10.12
C VAL A 85 -9.24 -4.94 9.42
N ALA A 86 -8.77 -3.73 9.79
CA ALA A 86 -9.21 -2.50 9.15
C ALA A 86 -8.83 -2.47 7.66
N LEU A 87 -9.77 -2.08 6.80
CA LEU A 87 -9.57 -2.02 5.34
C LEU A 87 -8.44 -1.07 4.92
N ASN A 88 -8.21 0.00 5.68
CA ASN A 88 -7.19 1.01 5.39
C ASN A 88 -6.31 1.19 6.62
N ARG A 89 -5.03 0.89 6.51
CA ARG A 89 -4.04 1.04 7.60
C ARG A 89 -2.84 1.82 7.12
N ILE A 90 -2.24 2.63 7.99
CA ILE A 90 -0.93 3.26 7.78
C ILE A 90 -0.04 2.87 8.94
N LEU A 91 1.07 2.20 8.63
CA LEU A 91 2.18 1.94 9.55
C LEU A 91 3.06 3.20 9.56
N PHE A 92 3.12 3.91 10.68
CA PHE A 92 3.86 5.17 10.77
C PHE A 92 4.85 5.19 11.92
N GLY A 93 5.92 5.96 11.78
CA GLY A 93 6.91 6.15 12.83
C GLY A 93 8.27 6.56 12.29
N PRO A 94 9.26 6.70 13.20
CA PRO A 94 10.60 7.15 12.83
C PRO A 94 11.30 6.20 11.84
N PRO A 95 12.36 6.64 11.14
CA PRO A 95 13.10 5.76 10.23
C PRO A 95 13.80 4.62 10.99
N GLY A 96 13.97 3.49 10.31
CA GLY A 96 14.63 2.30 10.88
C GLY A 96 13.79 1.50 11.88
N THR A 97 12.48 1.72 11.98
CA THR A 97 11.58 0.96 12.89
C THR A 97 10.93 -0.26 12.24
N GLY A 98 11.33 -0.63 11.01
CA GLY A 98 10.86 -1.84 10.33
C GLY A 98 9.48 -1.71 9.66
N LYS A 99 8.98 -0.50 9.38
CA LYS A 99 7.65 -0.30 8.76
C LYS A 99 7.46 -1.08 7.46
N THR A 100 8.37 -0.92 6.50
CA THR A 100 8.33 -1.63 5.21
C THR A 100 8.48 -3.14 5.40
N TYR A 101 9.31 -3.58 6.35
CA TYR A 101 9.43 -4.99 6.73
C TYR A 101 8.10 -5.56 7.23
N SER A 102 7.39 -4.83 8.09
CA SER A 102 6.10 -5.24 8.66
C SER A 102 4.93 -5.24 7.67
N THR A 103 5.08 -4.66 6.48
CA THR A 103 4.02 -4.70 5.45
C THR A 103 3.70 -6.11 4.96
N ILE A 104 4.69 -7.02 4.99
CA ILE A 104 4.49 -8.42 4.59
C ILE A 104 3.58 -9.14 5.57
N GLU A 105 3.88 -9.06 6.86
CA GLU A 105 3.01 -9.62 7.90
C GLU A 105 1.63 -8.98 7.86
N ALA A 106 1.56 -7.65 7.79
CA ALA A 106 0.29 -6.93 7.70
C ALA A 106 -0.54 -7.38 6.47
N SER A 107 0.12 -7.68 5.35
CA SER A 107 -0.55 -8.20 4.15
C SER A 107 -1.04 -9.63 4.34
N LEU A 108 -0.26 -10.50 4.98
CA LEU A 108 -0.64 -11.88 5.23
C LEU A 108 -1.73 -11.99 6.30
N GLU A 109 -1.80 -11.09 7.28
CA GLU A 109 -2.94 -10.97 8.21
C GLU A 109 -4.27 -10.81 7.47
N VAL A 110 -4.25 -10.23 6.26
CA VAL A 110 -5.42 -10.05 5.41
C VAL A 110 -5.57 -11.19 4.41
N LEU A 111 -4.48 -11.56 3.74
CA LEU A 111 -4.54 -12.42 2.56
C LEU A 111 -4.52 -13.91 2.91
N ASP A 112 -3.86 -14.28 4.00
CA ASP A 112 -3.64 -15.65 4.43
C ASP A 112 -3.31 -15.74 5.95
N PRO A 113 -4.30 -15.42 6.82
CA PRO A 113 -4.08 -15.37 8.27
C PRO A 113 -3.76 -16.74 8.89
N GLU A 114 -4.27 -17.82 8.30
CA GLU A 114 -4.02 -19.19 8.75
C GLU A 114 -2.55 -19.56 8.50
N PHE A 115 -2.04 -19.33 7.29
CA PHE A 115 -0.62 -19.52 6.99
C PHE A 115 0.28 -18.70 7.92
N LEU A 116 -0.05 -17.42 8.15
CA LEU A 116 0.75 -16.57 9.05
C LEU A 116 0.78 -17.12 10.47
N ALA A 117 -0.36 -17.58 11.00
CA ALA A 117 -0.45 -18.16 12.34
C ALA A 117 0.35 -19.47 12.45
N GLU A 118 0.26 -20.34 11.45
CA GLU A 118 1.03 -21.58 11.38
C GLU A 118 2.54 -21.32 11.34
N GLN A 119 2.99 -20.39 10.49
CA GLN A 119 4.41 -20.06 10.38
C GLN A 119 4.96 -19.46 11.67
N ARG A 120 4.18 -18.63 12.38
CA ARG A 120 4.57 -18.07 13.70
C ARG A 120 4.70 -19.14 14.79
N LEU A 121 3.97 -20.25 14.69
CA LEU A 121 4.05 -21.36 15.64
C LEU A 121 5.19 -22.33 15.34
N ASN A 122 5.45 -22.58 14.05
CA ASN A 122 6.37 -23.63 13.60
C ASN A 122 7.79 -23.14 13.34
N SER A 123 7.99 -21.84 13.06
CA SER A 123 9.32 -21.31 12.76
C SER A 123 10.13 -21.13 14.04
N SER A 124 11.29 -21.77 14.09
CA SER A 124 12.20 -21.67 15.24
C SER A 124 13.24 -20.55 15.11
N ALA A 125 13.48 -20.06 13.88
CA ALA A 125 14.36 -18.94 13.58
C ALA A 125 13.63 -17.83 12.81
N ASP A 126 14.00 -16.58 13.08
CA ASP A 126 13.37 -15.38 12.48
C ASP A 126 13.60 -15.29 10.97
N ASP A 127 14.78 -15.70 10.49
CA ASP A 127 15.11 -15.69 9.06
C ASP A 127 14.29 -16.72 8.27
N GLU A 128 14.09 -17.92 8.82
CA GLU A 128 13.26 -18.97 8.20
C GLU A 128 11.82 -18.49 8.06
N LEU A 129 11.27 -17.92 9.14
CA LEU A 129 9.96 -17.29 9.14
C LEU A 129 9.88 -16.25 8.02
N ARG A 130 10.84 -15.31 7.99
CA ARG A 130 10.84 -14.21 7.04
C ARG A 130 10.91 -14.66 5.58
N HIS A 131 11.69 -15.68 5.29
CA HIS A 131 11.77 -16.29 3.95
C HIS A 131 10.44 -16.94 3.55
N ALA A 132 9.80 -17.69 4.46
CA ALA A 132 8.50 -18.31 4.21
C ALA A 132 7.41 -17.26 3.94
N LEU A 133 7.35 -16.20 4.75
CA LEU A 133 6.40 -15.11 4.56
C LEU A 133 6.61 -14.39 3.22
N LYS A 134 7.87 -14.15 2.80
CA LYS A 134 8.17 -13.52 1.51
C LYS A 134 7.71 -14.40 0.35
N ALA A 135 8.03 -15.69 0.40
CA ALA A 135 7.68 -16.63 -0.65
C ALA A 135 6.16 -16.69 -0.86
N ARG A 136 5.38 -16.66 0.22
CA ARG A 136 3.91 -16.62 0.14
C ARG A 136 3.39 -15.31 -0.47
N VAL A 137 3.97 -14.18 -0.10
CA VAL A 137 3.63 -12.89 -0.72
C VAL A 137 3.95 -12.88 -2.22
N ASP A 138 5.07 -13.44 -2.64
CA ASP A 138 5.46 -13.52 -4.05
C ASP A 138 4.51 -14.40 -4.88
N GLU A 139 3.95 -15.43 -4.25
CA GLU A 139 2.88 -16.22 -4.86
C GLU A 139 1.59 -15.42 -5.02
N LEU A 140 1.16 -14.74 -3.97
CA LEU A 140 -0.03 -13.88 -4.00
C LEU A 140 0.12 -12.72 -4.98
N GLU A 141 1.34 -12.22 -5.19
CA GLU A 141 1.61 -11.18 -6.18
C GLU A 141 1.45 -11.72 -7.61
N ARG A 142 1.97 -12.93 -7.88
CA ARG A 142 1.77 -13.63 -9.17
C ARG A 142 0.30 -13.93 -9.43
N GLU A 143 -0.48 -14.23 -8.38
CA GLU A 143 -1.94 -14.38 -8.45
C GLU A 143 -2.67 -13.04 -8.68
N GLY A 144 -1.99 -11.90 -8.52
CA GLY A 144 -2.58 -10.57 -8.61
C GLY A 144 -3.36 -10.13 -7.37
N ARG A 145 -3.24 -10.86 -6.26
CA ARG A 145 -3.91 -10.57 -4.99
C ARG A 145 -3.21 -9.51 -4.15
N ILE A 146 -1.95 -9.22 -4.42
CA ILE A 146 -1.20 -8.12 -3.79
C ILE A 146 -0.44 -7.33 -4.84
N ARG A 147 -0.33 -6.03 -4.62
CA ARG A 147 0.53 -5.13 -5.41
C ARG A 147 1.30 -4.20 -4.48
N PHE A 148 2.54 -3.91 -4.84
CA PHE A 148 3.39 -2.95 -4.15
C PHE A 148 3.61 -1.72 -5.02
N VAL A 149 3.46 -0.54 -4.42
CA VAL A 149 3.77 0.75 -5.04
C VAL A 149 4.49 1.64 -4.04
N THR A 150 5.34 2.53 -4.53
CA THR A 150 6.00 3.56 -3.72
C THR A 150 5.58 4.92 -4.23
N PHE A 151 5.07 5.78 -3.35
CA PHE A 151 4.71 7.14 -3.73
C PHE A 151 5.96 8.03 -3.79
N HIS A 152 5.98 8.91 -4.78
CA HIS A 152 7.00 9.93 -4.98
C HIS A 152 6.36 11.19 -5.54
N GLN A 153 7.09 12.31 -5.56
CA GLN A 153 6.53 13.62 -5.94
C GLN A 153 5.92 13.65 -7.35
N SER A 154 6.47 12.85 -8.28
CA SER A 154 5.97 12.73 -9.65
C SER A 154 4.86 11.68 -9.83
N PHE A 155 4.53 10.89 -8.81
CA PHE A 155 3.51 9.85 -8.90
C PHE A 155 2.13 10.52 -8.96
N SER A 156 1.31 10.16 -9.96
CA SER A 156 0.10 10.90 -10.28
C SER A 156 -1.16 10.03 -10.35
N TYR A 157 -2.29 10.69 -10.58
CA TYR A 157 -3.58 10.03 -10.80
C TYR A 157 -3.51 9.04 -11.96
N GLU A 158 -2.80 9.39 -13.03
CA GLU A 158 -2.67 8.60 -14.26
C GLU A 158 -1.96 7.26 -14.03
N ASP A 159 -1.04 7.19 -13.07
CA ASP A 159 -0.36 5.95 -12.69
C ASP A 159 -1.21 5.10 -11.72
N PHE A 160 -2.06 5.78 -10.93
CA PHE A 160 -2.81 5.15 -9.86
C PHE A 160 -4.19 4.64 -10.28
N ILE A 161 -4.96 5.47 -10.99
CA ILE A 161 -6.38 5.22 -11.30
C ILE A 161 -6.58 4.94 -12.78
N GLU A 162 -6.36 5.92 -13.66
CA GLU A 162 -6.37 5.76 -15.11
C GLU A 162 -5.76 6.98 -15.80
N GLY A 163 -5.13 6.76 -16.95
CA GLY A 163 -4.52 7.84 -17.73
C GLY A 163 -4.40 7.50 -19.21
N LEU A 164 -4.20 8.53 -20.03
CA LEU A 164 -3.96 8.38 -21.47
C LEU A 164 -2.51 7.93 -21.71
N ARG A 165 -2.32 6.85 -22.45
CA ARG A 165 -0.99 6.39 -22.89
C ARG A 165 -0.88 6.50 -24.39
N ALA A 166 0.23 7.00 -24.90
CA ALA A 166 0.47 7.05 -26.34
C ALA A 166 0.93 5.67 -26.83
N VAL A 167 0.17 5.07 -27.75
CA VAL A 167 0.55 3.83 -28.44
C VAL A 167 0.58 4.06 -29.94
N SER A 168 1.55 3.46 -30.62
CA SER A 168 1.60 3.48 -32.08
C SER A 168 0.86 2.27 -32.63
N ASN A 169 -0.13 2.50 -33.48
CA ASN A 169 -0.79 1.40 -34.18
C ASN A 169 0.09 0.86 -35.32
N ASP A 170 -0.31 -0.27 -35.92
CA ASP A 170 0.42 -0.94 -37.03
C ASP A 170 0.63 -0.06 -38.28
N LYS A 171 -0.03 1.10 -38.35
CA LYS A 171 0.10 2.09 -39.43
C LYS A 171 0.99 3.27 -39.06
N GLY A 172 1.63 3.24 -37.89
CA GLY A 172 2.48 4.32 -37.38
C GLY A 172 1.71 5.55 -36.90
N GLN A 173 0.39 5.46 -36.71
CA GLN A 173 -0.40 6.54 -36.14
C GLN A 173 -0.43 6.43 -34.61
N ILE A 174 -0.37 7.57 -33.92
CA ILE A 174 -0.42 7.63 -32.46
C ILE A 174 -1.88 7.63 -32.00
N GLU A 175 -2.22 6.66 -31.17
CA GLU A 175 -3.49 6.56 -30.45
C GLU A 175 -3.27 6.82 -28.96
N TYR A 176 -4.30 7.32 -28.27
CA TYR A 176 -4.26 7.63 -26.84
C TYR A 176 -5.32 6.82 -26.08
N PRO A 177 -5.19 5.48 -25.96
CA PRO A 177 -6.07 4.69 -25.11
C PRO A 177 -6.00 5.15 -23.65
N VAL A 178 -7.14 5.06 -22.96
CA VAL A 178 -7.20 5.18 -21.51
C VAL A 178 -6.78 3.84 -20.92
N GLU A 179 -5.67 3.85 -20.19
CA GLU A 179 -5.17 2.66 -19.49
C GLU A 179 -5.48 2.74 -18.00
N PRO A 180 -5.93 1.64 -17.38
CA PRO A 180 -6.17 1.61 -15.94
C PRO A 180 -4.84 1.63 -15.18
N GLY A 181 -4.75 2.46 -14.14
CA GLY A 181 -3.64 2.51 -13.20
C GLY A 181 -3.63 1.33 -12.21
N VAL A 182 -2.61 1.30 -11.34
CA VAL A 182 -2.35 0.16 -10.44
C VAL A 182 -3.51 -0.15 -9.48
N PHE A 183 -4.15 0.88 -8.91
CA PHE A 183 -5.24 0.71 -7.96
C PHE A 183 -6.53 0.28 -8.66
N LYS A 184 -6.85 0.88 -9.81
CA LYS A 184 -8.00 0.47 -10.62
C LYS A 184 -7.88 -0.99 -11.06
N ARG A 185 -6.70 -1.42 -11.53
CA ARG A 185 -6.45 -2.83 -11.88
C ARG A 185 -6.68 -3.77 -10.71
N LEU A 186 -6.19 -3.42 -9.51
CA LEU A 186 -6.41 -4.24 -8.31
C LEU A 186 -7.91 -4.33 -7.96
N CYS A 187 -8.64 -3.22 -8.03
CA CYS A 187 -10.09 -3.20 -7.80
C CYS A 187 -10.84 -4.05 -8.83
N ASP A 188 -10.46 -3.99 -10.10
CA ASP A 188 -11.06 -4.79 -11.17
C ASP A 188 -10.82 -6.30 -10.92
N GLN A 189 -9.62 -6.69 -10.47
CA GLN A 189 -9.27 -8.06 -10.09
C GLN A 189 -10.00 -8.54 -8.81
N ALA A 190 -10.18 -7.65 -7.84
CA ALA A 190 -10.89 -7.92 -6.61
C ALA A 190 -12.38 -8.23 -6.85
N ARG A 191 -12.97 -7.75 -7.95
CA ARG A 191 -14.35 -8.07 -8.37
C ARG A 191 -14.46 -9.45 -9.02
N THR A 192 -13.45 -9.87 -9.78
CA THR A 192 -13.50 -11.08 -10.63
C THR A 192 -13.10 -12.36 -9.92
N SER A 193 -12.27 -12.27 -8.88
CA SER A 193 -11.68 -13.43 -8.18
C SER A 193 -12.67 -14.36 -7.46
N SER A 194 -13.96 -14.03 -7.43
CA SER A 194 -15.02 -14.88 -6.88
C SER A 194 -15.58 -15.91 -7.89
N ALA A 195 -15.21 -15.87 -9.17
CA ALA A 195 -15.68 -16.82 -10.17
C ALA A 195 -14.53 -17.73 -10.64
N ASN A 196 -14.42 -18.92 -10.05
CA ASN A 196 -13.62 -20.04 -10.59
C ASN A 196 -14.25 -20.57 -11.90
N ALA A 197 -14.34 -19.71 -12.92
CA ALA A 197 -14.91 -20.04 -14.23
C ALA A 197 -13.86 -20.59 -15.21
N GLY A 198 -12.61 -20.76 -14.76
CA GLY A 198 -11.45 -21.11 -15.60
C GLY A 198 -10.83 -19.90 -16.32
N THR A 199 -11.15 -18.68 -15.90
CA THR A 199 -10.61 -17.44 -16.49
C THR A 199 -9.19 -17.16 -16.03
N SER A 200 -8.41 -16.44 -16.84
CA SER A 200 -7.13 -15.89 -16.40
C SER A 200 -7.34 -14.78 -15.34
N SER A 201 -6.27 -14.29 -14.72
CA SER A 201 -6.34 -13.27 -13.66
C SER A 201 -6.81 -11.90 -14.16
N ASN A 202 -6.74 -11.64 -15.47
CA ASN A 202 -7.29 -10.45 -16.13
C ASN A 202 -7.68 -10.80 -17.57
N PRO A 203 -8.82 -11.49 -17.77
CA PRO A 203 -9.17 -12.03 -19.07
C PRO A 203 -9.58 -10.92 -20.03
N ARG A 204 -9.09 -10.96 -21.28
CA ARG A 204 -9.63 -10.09 -22.33
C ARG A 204 -11.02 -10.61 -22.71
N ILE A 205 -11.93 -9.69 -22.98
CA ILE A 205 -13.26 -10.02 -23.47
C ILE A 205 -13.26 -9.83 -24.98
N TRP A 206 -13.69 -10.86 -25.70
CA TRP A 206 -13.77 -10.85 -27.15
C TRP A 206 -15.22 -11.04 -27.58
N LYS A 207 -15.69 -10.13 -28.42
CA LYS A 207 -16.93 -10.38 -29.17
C LYS A 207 -16.63 -11.47 -30.20
N ILE A 208 -17.55 -12.43 -30.35
CA ILE A 208 -17.55 -13.38 -31.47
C ILE A 208 -18.94 -13.51 -32.13
N SER A 209 -18.97 -13.74 -33.44
CA SER A 209 -20.15 -14.21 -34.17
C SER A 209 -19.89 -15.60 -34.73
N ILE A 210 -20.78 -16.55 -34.43
CA ILE A 210 -20.78 -17.90 -34.99
C ILE A 210 -22.04 -18.03 -35.85
N ASN A 211 -21.82 -18.09 -37.18
CA ASN A 211 -22.82 -18.10 -38.25
C ASN A 211 -24.16 -17.36 -37.97
N GLY A 212 -24.23 -16.09 -38.36
CA GLY A 212 -25.46 -15.32 -38.43
C GLY A 212 -25.98 -14.75 -37.10
N THR A 213 -27.18 -14.18 -37.17
CA THR A 213 -28.03 -13.83 -36.03
C THR A 213 -29.16 -14.86 -35.97
N TRP A 214 -29.56 -15.30 -34.77
CA TRP A 214 -30.49 -16.42 -34.50
C TRP A 214 -29.88 -17.83 -34.55
N GLY A 215 -30.44 -18.73 -33.72
CA GLY A 215 -29.93 -20.08 -33.48
C GLY A 215 -29.67 -20.85 -34.76
N SER A 216 -28.38 -21.03 -35.09
CA SER A 216 -27.92 -21.77 -36.25
C SER A 216 -27.47 -23.18 -35.85
N PRO A 217 -27.55 -24.16 -36.77
CA PRO A 217 -27.01 -25.50 -36.52
C PRO A 217 -25.52 -25.47 -36.13
N GLU A 218 -24.76 -24.54 -36.70
CA GLU A 218 -23.34 -24.34 -36.39
C GLU A 218 -23.10 -23.80 -34.99
N LEU A 219 -23.89 -22.81 -34.56
CA LEU A 219 -23.83 -22.29 -33.19
C LEU A 219 -24.19 -23.40 -32.20
N SER A 220 -25.27 -24.14 -32.46
CA SER A 220 -25.71 -25.25 -31.59
C SER A 220 -24.62 -26.31 -31.46
N TYR A 221 -24.01 -26.70 -32.59
CA TYR A 221 -22.86 -27.61 -32.61
C TYR A 221 -21.70 -27.08 -31.76
N CYS A 222 -21.31 -25.81 -31.96
CA CYS A 222 -20.21 -25.17 -31.22
C CYS A 222 -20.48 -25.13 -29.71
N LEU A 223 -21.71 -24.78 -29.31
CA LEU A 223 -22.10 -24.78 -27.91
C LEU A 223 -22.03 -26.19 -27.31
N GLU A 224 -22.59 -27.20 -27.98
CA GLU A 224 -22.62 -28.59 -27.50
C GLU A 224 -21.23 -29.23 -27.39
N HIS A 225 -20.34 -28.95 -28.34
CA HIS A 225 -19.01 -29.56 -28.40
C HIS A 225 -17.94 -28.78 -27.62
N GLY A 226 -18.31 -27.65 -27.01
CA GLY A 226 -17.37 -26.82 -26.26
C GLY A 226 -16.35 -26.15 -27.17
N GLU A 227 -16.82 -25.55 -28.26
CA GLU A 227 -15.97 -24.94 -29.28
C GLU A 227 -16.49 -23.56 -29.67
N ALA A 228 -15.59 -22.70 -30.13
CA ALA A 228 -15.90 -21.55 -30.95
C ALA A 228 -15.22 -21.73 -32.31
N ARG A 229 -15.94 -21.44 -33.39
CA ARG A 229 -15.43 -21.61 -34.76
C ARG A 229 -15.66 -20.39 -35.64
N ILE A 230 -14.70 -20.10 -36.52
CA ILE A 230 -14.80 -19.05 -37.55
C ILE A 230 -14.42 -19.60 -38.95
N GLY A 231 -14.89 -18.91 -39.99
CA GLY A 231 -14.75 -19.32 -41.40
C GLY A 231 -13.42 -18.93 -42.05
N TRP A 232 -13.38 -18.81 -43.38
CA TRP A 232 -12.16 -18.62 -44.22
C TRP A 232 -11.39 -19.90 -44.51
N VAL A 233 -12.08 -20.94 -45.00
CA VAL A 233 -11.47 -22.23 -45.40
C VAL A 233 -10.20 -22.09 -46.24
N GLY A 234 -10.21 -21.17 -47.21
CA GLY A 234 -9.06 -20.94 -48.08
C GLY A 234 -7.82 -20.39 -47.39
N ALA A 235 -7.93 -19.80 -46.19
CA ALA A 235 -6.79 -19.21 -45.46
C ALA A 235 -5.79 -20.27 -44.96
N GLY A 236 -6.24 -21.51 -44.81
CA GLY A 236 -5.41 -22.60 -44.26
C GLY A 236 -5.11 -22.43 -42.77
N ASP A 237 -4.16 -23.20 -42.26
CA ASP A 237 -3.74 -23.10 -40.85
C ASP A 237 -2.99 -21.79 -40.59
N MET A 238 -3.49 -20.98 -39.65
CA MET A 238 -2.89 -19.71 -39.26
C MET A 238 -1.57 -19.84 -38.48
N LYS A 239 -1.23 -21.06 -38.04
CA LYS A 239 0.07 -21.41 -37.43
C LYS A 239 1.10 -21.93 -38.45
N ALA A 240 0.74 -22.11 -39.72
CA ALA A 240 1.69 -22.55 -40.74
C ALA A 240 2.78 -21.51 -40.99
N GLU A 241 4.01 -21.97 -41.32
CA GLU A 241 5.15 -21.09 -41.64
C GLU A 241 4.85 -20.15 -42.81
N LYS A 242 4.02 -20.59 -43.76
CA LYS A 242 3.59 -19.79 -44.90
C LYS A 242 2.09 -19.93 -45.09
N LEU A 243 1.40 -18.79 -45.07
CA LEU A 243 -0.03 -18.71 -45.31
C LEU A 243 -0.35 -18.88 -46.81
N THR A 244 -1.61 -19.16 -47.11
CA THR A 244 -2.04 -19.47 -48.48
C THR A 244 -2.14 -18.22 -49.36
N PRO A 245 -2.07 -18.36 -50.70
CA PRO A 245 -2.33 -17.25 -51.61
C PRO A 245 -3.72 -16.60 -51.43
N TYR A 246 -4.70 -17.38 -50.94
CA TYR A 246 -6.02 -16.86 -50.59
C TYR A 246 -5.95 -15.89 -49.42
N TYR A 247 -5.15 -16.19 -48.38
CA TYR A 247 -4.96 -15.28 -47.25
C TYR A 247 -4.41 -13.93 -47.72
N ASP A 248 -3.44 -13.93 -48.64
CA ASP A 248 -2.83 -12.69 -49.15
C ASP A 248 -3.84 -11.76 -49.83
N GLN A 249 -4.85 -12.32 -50.47
CA GLN A 249 -5.93 -11.59 -51.13
C GLN A 249 -7.00 -11.05 -50.18
N LEU A 250 -7.02 -11.50 -48.91
CA LEU A 250 -7.99 -11.02 -47.94
C LEU A 250 -7.77 -9.55 -47.60
N HIS A 251 -8.88 -8.82 -47.42
CA HIS A 251 -8.83 -7.46 -46.93
C HIS A 251 -8.36 -7.42 -45.46
N SER A 252 -7.83 -6.26 -45.04
CA SER A 252 -7.26 -6.07 -43.71
C SER A 252 -8.18 -6.50 -42.56
N HIS A 253 -9.49 -6.25 -42.64
CA HIS A 253 -10.44 -6.66 -41.60
C HIS A 253 -10.53 -8.19 -41.40
N SER A 254 -10.47 -8.99 -42.47
CA SER A 254 -10.49 -10.46 -42.38
C SER A 254 -9.16 -10.99 -41.86
N LYS A 255 -8.04 -10.44 -42.34
CA LYS A 255 -6.71 -10.75 -41.82
C LYS A 255 -6.62 -10.47 -40.32
N GLY A 256 -7.10 -9.31 -39.89
CA GLY A 256 -7.14 -8.93 -38.47
C GLY A 256 -8.06 -9.83 -37.64
N THR A 257 -9.18 -10.30 -38.19
CA THR A 257 -10.07 -11.26 -37.51
C THR A 257 -9.39 -12.61 -37.32
N LEU A 258 -8.74 -13.14 -38.37
CA LEU A 258 -8.00 -14.40 -38.31
C LEU A 258 -6.81 -14.33 -37.35
N ASN A 259 -6.06 -13.22 -37.36
CA ASN A 259 -4.95 -13.01 -36.43
C ASN A 259 -5.43 -12.89 -34.99
N ALA A 260 -6.47 -12.10 -34.73
CA ALA A 260 -7.05 -11.99 -33.40
C ALA A 260 -7.45 -13.37 -32.86
N PHE A 261 -8.23 -14.12 -33.65
CA PHE A 261 -8.73 -15.43 -33.24
C PHE A 261 -7.64 -16.50 -33.07
N ALA A 262 -6.62 -16.53 -33.95
CA ALA A 262 -5.63 -17.60 -33.95
C ALA A 262 -4.36 -17.30 -33.13
N LYS A 263 -4.05 -16.02 -32.89
CA LYS A 263 -2.78 -15.58 -32.32
C LYS A 263 -2.92 -14.69 -31.08
N GLU A 264 -4.00 -13.92 -30.97
CA GLU A 264 -4.15 -12.97 -29.85
C GLU A 264 -5.00 -13.53 -28.71
N ILE A 265 -6.08 -14.26 -29.00
CA ILE A 265 -6.93 -14.89 -28.00
C ILE A 265 -6.12 -15.98 -27.27
N GLN A 266 -6.08 -15.90 -25.94
CA GLN A 266 -5.33 -16.84 -25.09
C GLN A 266 -6.26 -17.70 -24.22
N PRO A 267 -5.80 -18.87 -23.76
CA PRO A 267 -6.49 -19.62 -22.70
C PRO A 267 -6.78 -18.72 -21.48
N GLY A 268 -8.02 -18.79 -20.98
CA GLY A 268 -8.54 -17.96 -19.90
C GLY A 268 -9.26 -16.70 -20.35
N ASP A 269 -9.20 -16.29 -21.63
CA ASP A 269 -9.98 -15.18 -22.17
C ASP A 269 -11.48 -15.50 -22.26
N ILE A 270 -12.32 -14.45 -22.25
CA ILE A 270 -13.78 -14.55 -22.37
C ILE A 270 -14.21 -14.35 -23.81
N LEU A 271 -15.08 -15.22 -24.30
CA LEU A 271 -15.84 -15.03 -25.54
C LEU A 271 -17.29 -14.63 -25.22
N VAL A 272 -17.73 -13.52 -25.81
CA VAL A 272 -19.12 -13.06 -25.83
C VAL A 272 -19.67 -13.34 -27.23
N CYS A 273 -20.41 -14.44 -27.35
CA CYS A 273 -21.11 -14.79 -28.58
C CYS A 273 -22.41 -14.00 -28.67
N ILE A 274 -22.64 -13.35 -29.81
CA ILE A 274 -23.78 -12.44 -29.98
C ILE A 274 -24.96 -13.13 -30.68
N HIS A 275 -26.17 -12.70 -30.34
CA HIS A 275 -27.40 -13.04 -31.04
C HIS A 275 -27.77 -11.98 -32.09
N SER A 276 -27.52 -10.70 -31.79
CA SER A 276 -27.77 -9.56 -32.69
C SER A 276 -26.73 -8.47 -32.46
N ALA A 277 -26.85 -7.34 -33.15
CA ALA A 277 -26.02 -6.17 -32.87
C ALA A 277 -26.20 -5.65 -31.42
N GLU A 278 -27.27 -6.04 -30.72
CA GLU A 278 -27.52 -5.63 -29.35
C GLU A 278 -27.39 -6.79 -28.34
N LEU A 279 -27.84 -7.98 -28.71
CA LEU A 279 -28.09 -9.05 -27.76
C LEU A 279 -26.91 -10.01 -27.67
N ILE A 280 -26.54 -10.36 -26.44
CA ILE A 280 -25.61 -11.43 -26.10
C ILE A 280 -26.37 -12.77 -26.12
N SER A 281 -25.81 -13.79 -26.76
CA SER A 281 -26.37 -15.15 -26.85
C SER A 281 -25.72 -16.12 -25.87
N ALA A 282 -24.38 -16.13 -25.81
CA ALA A 282 -23.64 -17.07 -24.98
C ALA A 282 -22.33 -16.45 -24.51
N ILE A 283 -21.84 -16.92 -23.37
CA ILE A 283 -20.59 -16.46 -22.78
C ILE A 283 -19.78 -17.70 -22.42
N GLY A 284 -18.50 -17.73 -22.80
CA GLY A 284 -17.62 -18.87 -22.57
C GLY A 284 -16.19 -18.46 -22.30
N VAL A 285 -15.42 -19.36 -21.69
CA VAL A 285 -13.98 -19.18 -21.43
C VAL A 285 -13.17 -20.04 -22.38
N VAL A 286 -12.15 -19.48 -23.00
CA VAL A 286 -11.22 -20.23 -23.84
C VAL A 286 -10.37 -21.15 -22.96
N THR A 287 -10.31 -22.43 -23.29
CA THR A 287 -9.69 -23.46 -22.43
C THR A 287 -8.37 -24.01 -22.95
N GLY A 288 -7.94 -23.58 -24.14
CA GLY A 288 -6.74 -24.08 -24.80
C GLY A 288 -6.45 -23.35 -26.10
N ASP A 289 -5.38 -23.76 -26.76
CA ASP A 289 -4.85 -23.06 -27.92
C ASP A 289 -5.70 -23.24 -29.18
N TYR A 290 -5.55 -22.28 -30.10
CA TYR A 290 -6.05 -22.37 -31.47
C TYR A 290 -5.57 -23.65 -32.17
N ARG A 291 -6.49 -24.25 -32.94
CA ARG A 291 -6.19 -25.30 -33.91
C ARG A 291 -6.94 -25.09 -35.22
N TYR A 292 -6.36 -25.61 -36.30
CA TYR A 292 -6.99 -25.70 -37.61
C TYR A 292 -7.44 -27.14 -37.87
N GLU A 293 -8.68 -27.30 -38.34
CA GLU A 293 -9.25 -28.59 -38.70
C GLU A 293 -9.43 -28.69 -40.21
N ALA A 294 -8.59 -29.48 -40.87
CA ALA A 294 -8.58 -29.60 -42.33
C ALA A 294 -9.81 -30.31 -42.92
N SER A 295 -10.56 -31.05 -42.11
CA SER A 295 -11.78 -31.74 -42.53
C SER A 295 -12.84 -31.66 -41.44
N PRO A 296 -13.45 -30.47 -41.23
CA PRO A 296 -14.45 -30.30 -40.19
C PRO A 296 -15.71 -31.14 -40.46
N PRO A 297 -16.48 -31.48 -39.42
CA PRO A 297 -17.77 -32.13 -39.56
C PRO A 297 -18.69 -31.37 -40.51
N SER A 298 -19.56 -32.08 -41.23
CA SER A 298 -20.39 -31.51 -42.29
C SER A 298 -21.21 -30.29 -41.85
N ILE A 299 -21.66 -30.25 -40.60
CA ILE A 299 -22.41 -29.13 -40.02
C ILE A 299 -21.58 -27.84 -39.91
N VAL A 300 -20.29 -27.94 -39.63
CA VAL A 300 -19.36 -26.79 -39.47
C VAL A 300 -18.28 -26.78 -40.55
N ARG A 301 -18.57 -27.35 -41.72
CA ARG A 301 -17.59 -27.54 -42.82
C ARG A 301 -16.93 -26.24 -43.26
N GLU A 302 -17.65 -25.13 -43.21
CA GLU A 302 -17.16 -23.81 -43.60
C GLU A 302 -16.35 -23.09 -42.50
N TYR A 303 -16.22 -23.70 -41.31
CA TYR A 303 -15.63 -23.10 -40.11
C TYR A 303 -14.48 -23.96 -39.54
N PRO A 304 -13.30 -23.99 -40.21
CA PRO A 304 -12.20 -24.88 -39.85
C PRO A 304 -11.29 -24.33 -38.75
N HIS A 305 -11.45 -23.07 -38.35
CA HIS A 305 -10.65 -22.46 -37.29
C HIS A 305 -11.34 -22.65 -35.96
N VAL A 306 -10.66 -23.27 -34.99
CA VAL A 306 -11.29 -23.72 -33.75
C VAL A 306 -10.54 -23.21 -32.53
N LEU A 307 -11.30 -22.71 -31.56
CA LEU A 307 -10.86 -22.52 -30.18
C LEU A 307 -11.69 -23.46 -29.26
N PRO A 308 -11.06 -24.20 -28.35
CA PRO A 308 -11.77 -24.95 -27.32
C PRO A 308 -12.32 -23.98 -26.26
N VAL A 309 -13.60 -24.11 -25.91
CA VAL A 309 -14.34 -23.17 -25.07
C VAL A 309 -15.19 -23.91 -24.04
N ASN A 310 -15.06 -23.53 -22.78
CA ASN A 310 -16.03 -23.88 -21.74
C ASN A 310 -17.14 -22.82 -21.73
N TRP A 311 -18.28 -23.14 -22.35
CA TRP A 311 -19.44 -22.25 -22.35
C TRP A 311 -20.04 -22.18 -20.94
N LEU A 312 -20.11 -20.97 -20.38
CA LEU A 312 -20.60 -20.70 -19.03
C LEU A 312 -22.08 -20.36 -19.02
N TYR A 313 -22.53 -19.59 -20.01
CA TYR A 313 -23.92 -19.17 -20.19
C TYR A 313 -24.35 -19.44 -21.62
N ARG A 314 -25.60 -19.85 -21.81
CA ARG A 314 -26.25 -20.08 -23.10
C ARG A 314 -27.64 -19.46 -23.10
N ASP A 315 -28.19 -19.30 -24.30
CA ASP A 315 -29.56 -18.83 -24.53
C ASP A 315 -29.88 -17.50 -23.84
N LEU A 316 -28.87 -16.64 -23.73
CA LEU A 316 -29.03 -15.28 -23.22
C LEU A 316 -29.82 -14.43 -24.21
N GLN A 317 -30.62 -13.51 -23.66
CA GLN A 317 -31.26 -12.41 -24.39
C GLN A 317 -30.94 -11.09 -23.68
N LEU A 318 -29.67 -10.91 -23.32
CA LEU A 318 -29.22 -9.73 -22.59
C LEU A 318 -28.74 -8.66 -23.56
N SER A 319 -29.26 -7.44 -23.40
CA SER A 319 -28.75 -6.27 -24.11
C SER A 319 -27.34 -5.94 -23.64
N VAL A 320 -26.43 -5.71 -24.58
CA VAL A 320 -25.08 -5.27 -24.26
C VAL A 320 -25.01 -3.78 -23.93
N LEU A 321 -26.03 -2.99 -24.29
CA LEU A 321 -26.00 -1.53 -24.18
C LEU A 321 -25.63 -1.03 -22.77
N PRO A 322 -26.21 -1.56 -21.67
CA PRO A 322 -25.94 -1.04 -20.33
C PRO A 322 -24.49 -1.23 -19.87
N ILE A 323 -23.80 -2.23 -20.42
CA ILE A 323 -22.41 -2.55 -20.07
C ILE A 323 -21.41 -2.08 -21.13
N ASN A 324 -21.86 -1.83 -22.36
CA ASN A 324 -21.01 -1.46 -23.50
C ASN A 324 -21.04 0.05 -23.80
N GLY A 325 -21.46 0.87 -22.83
CA GLY A 325 -21.55 2.32 -22.97
C GLY A 325 -22.56 2.75 -24.03
N GLU A 326 -23.76 2.18 -23.98
CA GLU A 326 -24.87 2.48 -24.89
C GLU A 326 -24.50 2.32 -26.38
N THR A 327 -23.68 1.32 -26.69
CA THR A 327 -23.22 1.07 -28.06
C THR A 327 -23.44 -0.37 -28.48
N LEU A 328 -23.92 -0.53 -29.71
CA LEU A 328 -24.15 -1.81 -30.37
C LEU A 328 -22.84 -2.49 -30.79
N PHE A 329 -22.87 -3.81 -30.91
CA PHE A 329 -21.83 -4.58 -31.56
C PHE A 329 -21.70 -4.21 -33.04
N THR A 330 -20.47 -4.30 -33.55
CA THR A 330 -20.18 -4.13 -34.98
C THR A 330 -20.31 -5.47 -35.72
N GLN A 331 -20.41 -5.40 -37.05
CA GLN A 331 -20.51 -6.58 -37.93
C GLN A 331 -19.21 -7.40 -38.03
N LYS A 332 -18.09 -6.93 -37.45
CA LYS A 332 -16.83 -7.69 -37.46
C LYS A 332 -16.97 -8.97 -36.64
N THR A 333 -16.52 -10.11 -37.18
CA THR A 333 -16.71 -11.43 -36.56
C THR A 333 -16.08 -11.50 -35.17
N VAL A 334 -14.80 -11.11 -35.04
CA VAL A 334 -14.03 -11.17 -33.79
C VAL A 334 -13.32 -9.85 -33.54
N TYR A 335 -13.46 -9.29 -32.34
CA TYR A 335 -12.73 -8.12 -31.87
C TYR A 335 -12.81 -7.96 -30.35
N PRO A 336 -11.84 -7.27 -29.71
CA PRO A 336 -11.87 -7.07 -28.26
C PRO A 336 -12.97 -6.10 -27.83
N LEU A 337 -13.58 -6.36 -26.68
CA LEU A 337 -14.56 -5.50 -26.01
C LEU A 337 -13.88 -4.82 -24.82
N ASP A 338 -13.27 -3.66 -25.05
CA ASP A 338 -12.48 -2.95 -24.03
C ASP A 338 -13.34 -2.03 -23.13
N ARG A 339 -14.67 -2.05 -23.33
CA ARG A 339 -15.59 -1.15 -22.64
C ARG A 339 -16.01 -1.64 -21.25
N PHE A 340 -15.90 -2.92 -20.99
CA PHE A 340 -16.19 -3.53 -19.70
C PHE A 340 -15.26 -4.71 -19.46
N ASN A 341 -15.04 -5.08 -18.20
CA ASN A 341 -14.24 -6.24 -17.81
C ASN A 341 -15.12 -7.41 -17.37
N TRP A 342 -14.48 -8.53 -17.00
CA TRP A 342 -15.22 -9.74 -16.59
C TRP A 342 -16.05 -9.51 -15.32
N GLY A 343 -15.59 -8.66 -14.40
CA GLY A 343 -16.30 -8.33 -13.17
C GLY A 343 -17.55 -7.51 -13.43
N ASP A 344 -17.47 -6.56 -14.37
CA ASP A 344 -18.64 -5.79 -14.85
C ASP A 344 -19.67 -6.73 -15.50
N LEU A 345 -19.20 -7.65 -16.36
CA LEU A 345 -20.06 -8.62 -17.04
C LEU A 345 -20.73 -9.57 -16.03
N LEU A 346 -19.99 -10.11 -15.06
CA LEU A 346 -20.53 -10.94 -13.98
C LEU A 346 -21.52 -10.19 -13.11
N GLY A 347 -21.20 -8.96 -12.71
CA GLY A 347 -22.09 -8.11 -11.94
C GLY A 347 -23.39 -7.81 -12.69
N TYR A 348 -23.30 -7.64 -14.01
CA TYR A 348 -24.46 -7.47 -14.87
C TYR A 348 -25.30 -8.76 -14.99
N LEU A 349 -24.65 -9.90 -15.19
CA LEU A 349 -25.30 -11.21 -15.24
C LEU A 349 -26.03 -11.53 -13.93
N ASN A 350 -25.40 -11.28 -12.78
CA ASN A 350 -25.97 -11.52 -11.45
C ASN A 350 -27.18 -10.63 -11.14
N LYS A 351 -27.28 -9.45 -11.76
CA LYS A 351 -28.44 -8.55 -11.64
C LYS A 351 -29.58 -8.90 -12.61
N SER A 352 -29.35 -9.87 -13.49
CA SER A 352 -30.33 -10.34 -14.48
C SER A 352 -30.85 -11.73 -14.11
N ASP A 353 -31.83 -12.22 -14.87
CA ASP A 353 -32.36 -13.58 -14.72
C ASP A 353 -31.43 -14.68 -15.32
N ALA A 354 -30.25 -14.30 -15.81
CA ALA A 354 -29.30 -15.23 -16.43
C ALA A 354 -28.71 -16.22 -15.41
N LYS A 355 -28.77 -17.51 -15.74
CA LYS A 355 -28.18 -18.58 -14.92
C LYS A 355 -27.06 -19.28 -15.70
N PRO A 356 -25.93 -19.58 -15.05
CA PRO A 356 -24.86 -20.33 -15.70
C PRO A 356 -25.30 -21.79 -15.90
N ILE A 357 -24.75 -22.46 -16.92
CA ILE A 357 -25.06 -23.86 -17.27
C ILE A 357 -24.75 -24.79 -16.10
N LYS A 358 -23.60 -24.56 -15.47
CA LYS A 358 -23.23 -25.15 -14.18
C LYS A 358 -23.09 -24.00 -13.20
N PRO A 359 -23.61 -24.11 -11.97
CA PRO A 359 -23.24 -23.19 -10.92
C PRO A 359 -21.72 -23.12 -10.91
N PHE A 360 -21.16 -21.92 -11.00
CA PHE A 360 -19.77 -21.74 -10.65
C PHE A 360 -19.60 -22.33 -9.25
N GLU A 361 -18.49 -23.00 -8.98
CA GLU A 361 -18.07 -23.18 -7.59
C GLU A 361 -17.84 -21.77 -7.05
N GLN A 362 -18.92 -21.17 -6.54
CA GLN A 362 -18.85 -20.01 -5.71
C GLN A 362 -18.05 -20.50 -4.51
N SER A 363 -16.88 -19.93 -4.30
CA SER A 363 -16.33 -19.88 -2.95
C SER A 363 -17.31 -19.02 -2.14
N ASP A 364 -18.40 -19.62 -1.66
CA ASP A 364 -19.42 -19.12 -0.73
C ASP A 364 -19.93 -17.68 -0.92
N GLY A 365 -19.86 -17.10 -2.13
CA GLY A 365 -20.18 -15.68 -2.33
C GLY A 365 -19.22 -14.72 -1.61
N ILE A 366 -18.06 -15.21 -1.15
CA ILE A 366 -17.02 -14.44 -0.48
C ILE A 366 -15.97 -14.03 -1.52
N ARG A 367 -15.87 -12.73 -1.81
CA ARG A 367 -14.76 -12.20 -2.59
C ARG A 367 -13.45 -12.36 -1.81
N LYS A 368 -12.45 -12.99 -2.42
CA LYS A 368 -11.11 -13.14 -1.81
C LYS A 368 -10.46 -11.76 -1.57
N PRO A 369 -9.79 -11.54 -0.45
CA PRO A 369 -9.18 -10.25 -0.16
C PRO A 369 -8.01 -9.95 -1.10
N HIS A 370 -7.85 -8.67 -1.42
CA HIS A 370 -6.77 -8.10 -2.22
C HIS A 370 -6.09 -6.97 -1.44
N VAL A 371 -4.76 -6.83 -1.53
CA VAL A 371 -4.00 -5.81 -0.81
C VAL A 371 -3.23 -4.91 -1.77
N LEU A 372 -3.28 -3.60 -1.55
CA LEU A 372 -2.35 -2.64 -2.12
C LEU A 372 -1.44 -2.13 -1.00
N VAL A 373 -0.14 -2.38 -1.11
CA VAL A 373 0.87 -1.78 -0.25
C VAL A 373 1.37 -0.49 -0.90
N ILE A 374 1.28 0.61 -0.16
CA ILE A 374 1.70 1.96 -0.57
C ILE A 374 2.85 2.42 0.33
N ASP A 375 4.07 2.17 -0.12
CA ASP A 375 5.26 2.61 0.60
C ASP A 375 5.44 4.13 0.45
N GLU A 376 5.93 4.79 1.50
CA GLU A 376 6.19 6.24 1.52
C GLU A 376 4.97 7.09 1.13
N ILE A 377 3.79 6.76 1.66
CA ILE A 377 2.51 7.36 1.27
C ILE A 377 2.50 8.89 1.38
N ASN A 378 3.28 9.46 2.28
CA ASN A 378 3.41 10.91 2.48
C ASN A 378 4.31 11.61 1.45
N ARG A 379 5.10 10.89 0.64
CA ARG A 379 5.99 11.50 -0.38
C ARG A 379 5.27 11.91 -1.66
N GLY A 380 4.04 11.46 -1.86
CA GLY A 380 3.16 11.87 -2.97
C GLY A 380 2.09 12.87 -2.54
N ASN A 381 1.57 13.65 -3.48
CA ASN A 381 0.36 14.45 -3.23
C ASN A 381 -0.87 13.53 -3.22
N ILE A 382 -1.19 12.98 -2.05
CA ILE A 382 -2.23 11.95 -1.89
C ILE A 382 -3.58 12.43 -2.45
N SER A 383 -3.97 13.70 -2.20
CA SER A 383 -5.23 14.25 -2.70
C SER A 383 -5.28 14.28 -4.24
N ARG A 384 -4.15 14.58 -4.90
CA ARG A 384 -4.05 14.54 -6.37
C ARG A 384 -4.01 13.11 -6.91
N ILE A 385 -3.33 12.19 -6.22
CA ILE A 385 -3.18 10.79 -6.64
C ILE A 385 -4.53 10.05 -6.54
N PHE A 386 -5.25 10.19 -5.42
CA PHE A 386 -6.55 9.55 -5.24
C PHE A 386 -7.69 10.28 -5.98
N GLY A 387 -7.56 11.58 -6.22
CA GLY A 387 -8.58 12.39 -6.88
C GLY A 387 -9.95 12.24 -6.20
N GLU A 388 -10.97 11.95 -7.00
CA GLU A 388 -12.34 11.71 -6.56
C GLU A 388 -12.53 10.43 -5.72
N LEU A 389 -11.60 9.48 -5.79
CA LEU A 389 -11.68 8.21 -5.04
C LEU A 389 -11.38 8.39 -3.55
N ILE A 390 -10.90 9.56 -3.14
CA ILE A 390 -10.61 9.86 -1.75
C ILE A 390 -11.82 9.65 -0.84
N SER A 391 -13.04 9.80 -1.35
CA SER A 391 -14.27 9.53 -0.61
C SER A 391 -14.68 8.05 -0.66
N LEU A 392 -14.32 7.34 -1.73
CA LEU A 392 -14.69 5.93 -1.93
C LEU A 392 -13.84 4.97 -1.09
N ILE A 393 -12.64 5.36 -0.64
CA ILE A 393 -11.81 4.50 0.21
C ILE A 393 -12.46 4.24 1.58
N GLU A 394 -13.43 5.04 1.99
CA GLU A 394 -14.15 4.86 3.25
C GLU A 394 -14.94 3.54 3.26
N PRO A 395 -14.84 2.70 4.31
CA PRO A 395 -15.49 1.39 4.36
C PRO A 395 -17.01 1.37 4.11
N SER A 396 -17.70 2.46 4.44
CA SER A 396 -19.15 2.64 4.23
C SER A 396 -19.52 2.91 2.77
N LYS A 397 -18.59 3.47 1.98
CA LYS A 397 -18.82 3.93 0.60
C LYS A 397 -18.39 2.93 -0.46
N ARG A 398 -17.80 1.81 -0.04
CA ARG A 398 -17.38 0.70 -0.89
C ARG A 398 -18.56 -0.14 -1.32
N GLU A 399 -18.43 -0.75 -2.50
CA GLU A 399 -19.43 -1.70 -2.96
C GLU A 399 -19.41 -2.97 -2.10
N ARG A 400 -20.59 -3.50 -1.80
CA ARG A 400 -20.78 -4.73 -1.03
C ARG A 400 -21.66 -5.68 -1.81
N LEU A 401 -21.31 -6.97 -1.82
CA LEU A 401 -22.10 -7.99 -2.51
C LEU A 401 -23.45 -8.27 -1.84
N ASN A 402 -23.50 -8.21 -0.50
CA ASN A 402 -24.61 -8.78 0.29
C ASN A 402 -25.38 -7.76 1.13
N ALA A 403 -25.21 -6.46 0.89
CA ALA A 403 -25.83 -5.44 1.74
C ALA A 403 -26.97 -4.70 1.03
N GLU A 404 -28.14 -4.68 1.67
CA GLU A 404 -29.26 -3.74 1.44
C GLU A 404 -28.86 -2.27 1.74
N SER A 405 -27.56 -1.98 1.92
CA SER A 405 -27.06 -0.70 2.42
C SER A 405 -27.04 0.38 1.33
N ASN A 406 -27.86 1.40 1.54
CA ASN A 406 -28.07 2.59 0.71
C ASN A 406 -26.90 3.59 0.62
N GLU A 407 -25.67 3.22 1.00
CA GLU A 407 -24.54 4.16 1.09
C GLU A 407 -23.34 3.89 0.17
N ALA A 408 -23.34 2.78 -0.58
CA ALA A 408 -22.31 2.52 -1.57
C ALA A 408 -22.30 3.64 -2.62
N LEU A 409 -21.12 4.18 -2.91
CA LEU A 409 -20.96 5.26 -3.86
C LEU A 409 -20.19 4.79 -5.09
N SER A 410 -20.55 5.35 -6.23
CA SER A 410 -19.80 5.26 -7.47
C SER A 410 -19.54 6.67 -7.97
N VAL A 411 -18.36 6.91 -8.52
CA VAL A 411 -17.99 8.17 -9.17
C VAL A 411 -17.76 7.94 -10.65
N GLN A 412 -17.94 8.96 -11.47
CA GLN A 412 -17.62 8.89 -12.89
C GLN A 412 -16.16 9.30 -13.10
N LEU A 413 -15.33 8.41 -13.62
CA LEU A 413 -13.91 8.68 -13.84
C LEU A 413 -13.71 9.72 -14.96
N PRO A 414 -12.72 10.62 -14.85
CA PRO A 414 -12.54 11.75 -15.75
C PRO A 414 -12.05 11.36 -17.14
N TYR A 415 -11.27 10.29 -17.31
CA TYR A 415 -10.70 9.91 -18.61
C TYR A 415 -11.64 8.96 -19.36
N SER A 416 -11.99 7.83 -18.76
CA SER A 416 -12.84 6.81 -19.36
C SER A 416 -14.32 7.19 -19.38
N LYS A 417 -14.73 8.16 -18.55
CA LYS A 417 -16.14 8.55 -18.31
C LYS A 417 -17.01 7.41 -17.79
N LYS A 418 -16.40 6.35 -17.25
CA LYS A 418 -17.10 5.19 -16.71
C LYS A 418 -17.35 5.33 -15.21
N PRO A 419 -18.46 4.76 -14.69
CA PRO A 419 -18.66 4.64 -13.25
C PRO A 419 -17.59 3.73 -12.63
N PHE A 420 -17.11 4.09 -11.45
CA PHE A 420 -16.15 3.31 -10.67
C PHE A 420 -16.48 3.36 -9.18
N SER A 421 -16.40 2.20 -8.53
CA SER A 421 -16.51 2.02 -7.08
C SER A 421 -15.37 1.14 -6.57
N ILE A 422 -15.10 1.18 -5.27
CA ILE A 422 -14.04 0.37 -4.65
C ILE A 422 -14.67 -0.88 -3.99
N PRO A 423 -14.21 -2.10 -4.30
CA PRO A 423 -14.67 -3.31 -3.64
C PRO A 423 -14.37 -3.35 -2.14
N ASP A 424 -15.30 -3.91 -1.36
CA ASP A 424 -15.17 -4.11 0.10
C ASP A 424 -14.07 -5.12 0.49
N ASN A 425 -13.59 -5.93 -0.45
CA ASN A 425 -12.49 -6.88 -0.27
C ASN A 425 -11.10 -6.34 -0.68
N VAL A 426 -10.96 -5.05 -0.98
CA VAL A 426 -9.66 -4.39 -1.23
C VAL A 426 -9.12 -3.81 0.07
N TYR A 427 -7.84 -3.97 0.35
CA TYR A 427 -7.19 -3.46 1.56
C TYR A 427 -6.04 -2.54 1.17
N LEU A 428 -5.91 -1.41 1.86
CA LEU A 428 -4.82 -0.45 1.68
C LEU A 428 -3.90 -0.50 2.90
N ILE A 429 -2.61 -0.74 2.67
CA ILE A 429 -1.58 -0.73 3.71
C ILE A 429 -0.51 0.28 3.31
N GLY A 430 -0.49 1.43 3.97
CA GLY A 430 0.52 2.48 3.75
C GLY A 430 1.68 2.38 4.73
N THR A 431 2.87 2.84 4.33
CA THR A 431 3.95 3.19 5.27
C THR A 431 4.20 4.69 5.25
N MET A 432 4.57 5.27 6.39
CA MET A 432 4.83 6.71 6.51
C MET A 432 6.01 6.98 7.44
N ASN A 433 7.04 7.66 6.94
CA ASN A 433 8.11 8.22 7.78
C ASN A 433 7.63 9.52 8.41
N THR A 434 7.69 9.60 9.74
CA THR A 434 7.24 10.79 10.50
C THR A 434 8.27 11.91 10.57
N ALA A 435 9.57 11.58 10.42
CA ALA A 435 10.65 12.57 10.43
C ALA A 435 10.62 13.50 9.21
N ASP A 436 9.98 13.10 8.11
CA ASP A 436 9.91 13.85 6.85
C ASP A 436 8.92 15.03 6.94
N ARG A 437 9.23 16.04 7.77
CA ARG A 437 8.36 17.19 8.06
C ARG A 437 8.01 18.04 6.83
N SER A 438 8.88 18.07 5.81
CA SER A 438 8.66 18.82 4.56
C SER A 438 7.49 18.31 3.70
N LEU A 439 6.96 17.14 4.05
CA LEU A 439 5.86 16.44 3.37
C LEU A 439 4.66 16.18 4.31
N ALA A 440 4.74 16.63 5.57
CA ALA A 440 4.01 16.06 6.70
C ALA A 440 2.67 16.74 7.07
N SER A 441 1.92 17.29 6.12
CA SER A 441 0.50 17.57 6.37
C SER A 441 -0.34 16.66 5.49
N MET A 442 -0.49 15.40 5.89
CA MET A 442 -1.53 14.56 5.32
C MET A 442 -2.89 15.19 5.66
N ASP A 443 -3.73 15.35 4.64
CA ASP A 443 -5.06 15.96 4.76
C ASP A 443 -5.88 15.28 5.88
N ILE A 444 -6.55 16.08 6.71
CA ILE A 444 -7.46 15.62 7.76
C ILE A 444 -8.51 14.66 7.18
N ALA A 445 -8.95 14.90 5.94
CA ALA A 445 -9.89 14.05 5.24
C ALA A 445 -9.32 12.66 4.93
N LEU A 446 -8.01 12.51 4.74
CA LEU A 446 -7.35 11.21 4.60
C LEU A 446 -7.15 10.56 5.96
N ARG A 447 -6.73 11.33 6.97
CA ARG A 447 -6.50 10.81 8.32
C ARG A 447 -7.72 10.11 8.90
N ARG A 448 -8.93 10.61 8.68
CA ARG A 448 -10.17 9.95 9.15
C ARG A 448 -10.50 8.63 8.41
N ARG A 449 -9.85 8.33 7.29
CA ARG A 449 -10.14 7.19 6.40
C ARG A 449 -9.13 6.05 6.54
N PHE A 450 -8.05 6.27 7.28
CA PHE A 450 -7.03 5.28 7.59
C PHE A 450 -6.95 5.05 9.11
N ASN A 451 -6.69 3.81 9.51
CA ASN A 451 -6.26 3.49 10.86
C ASN A 451 -4.74 3.65 10.96
N PHE A 452 -4.27 4.42 11.94
CA PHE A 452 -2.86 4.73 12.14
C PHE A 452 -2.26 3.81 13.19
N ILE A 453 -1.29 3.00 12.79
CA ILE A 453 -0.58 2.06 13.65
C ILE A 453 0.85 2.57 13.82
N GLU A 454 1.17 2.98 15.04
CA GLU A 454 2.49 3.49 15.39
C GLU A 454 3.50 2.34 15.45
N MET A 455 4.66 2.57 14.84
CA MET A 455 5.80 1.66 14.81
C MET A 455 6.98 2.34 15.53
N PRO A 456 6.98 2.34 16.87
CA PRO A 456 8.04 2.96 17.64
C PRO A 456 9.35 2.16 17.53
N PRO A 457 10.50 2.76 17.87
CA PRO A 457 11.73 2.00 18.10
C PRO A 457 11.49 0.90 19.15
N LYS A 458 12.06 -0.28 18.93
CA LYS A 458 11.97 -1.45 19.81
C LYS A 458 13.36 -1.87 20.28
N PRO A 459 13.92 -1.20 21.31
CA PRO A 459 15.24 -1.54 21.85
C PRO A 459 15.36 -2.98 22.35
N ASP A 460 14.25 -3.62 22.72
CA ASP A 460 14.24 -5.02 23.18
C ASP A 460 14.70 -6.01 22.10
N LEU A 461 14.61 -5.65 20.81
CA LEU A 461 15.17 -6.46 19.72
C LEU A 461 16.71 -6.47 19.70
N LEU A 462 17.35 -5.60 20.49
CA LEU A 462 18.79 -5.49 20.64
C LEU A 462 19.28 -6.08 21.97
N GLU A 463 18.40 -6.80 22.68
CA GLU A 463 18.74 -7.45 23.95
C GLU A 463 19.85 -8.50 23.75
N GLY A 464 20.84 -8.49 24.64
CA GLY A 464 21.99 -9.39 24.59
C GLY A 464 23.09 -9.00 23.59
N ILE A 465 22.94 -7.89 22.86
CA ILE A 465 23.98 -7.41 21.93
C ILE A 465 24.95 -6.47 22.68
N PHE A 466 26.20 -6.92 22.81
CA PHE A 466 27.30 -6.18 23.43
C PHE A 466 28.48 -6.05 22.48
N VAL A 467 29.03 -4.84 22.35
CA VAL A 467 30.22 -4.57 21.52
C VAL A 467 31.44 -4.31 22.42
N ASN A 468 32.56 -4.98 22.17
CA ASN A 468 33.79 -4.86 22.97
C ASN A 468 34.90 -4.09 22.22
N ALA A 469 36.00 -3.79 22.92
CA ALA A 469 37.14 -3.05 22.38
C ALA A 469 37.95 -3.81 21.30
N GLY A 470 37.66 -5.10 21.08
CA GLY A 470 38.28 -5.96 20.07
C GLY A 470 37.26 -6.91 19.45
N ASP A 471 37.70 -7.73 18.50
CA ASP A 471 36.82 -8.63 17.71
C ASP A 471 36.37 -9.89 18.48
N GLU A 472 36.78 -10.05 19.74
CA GLU A 472 36.38 -11.19 20.58
C GLU A 472 34.98 -10.95 21.19
N VAL A 473 34.08 -11.91 20.97
CA VAL A 473 32.73 -11.92 21.54
C VAL A 473 32.80 -12.30 23.03
N THR A 474 32.82 -11.30 23.92
CA THR A 474 32.71 -11.51 25.37
C THR A 474 31.42 -10.90 25.91
N THR A 475 30.68 -11.65 26.73
CA THR A 475 29.40 -11.22 27.35
C THR A 475 29.58 -10.37 28.61
N GLU A 476 30.81 -10.13 29.05
CA GLU A 476 31.12 -9.32 30.24
C GLU A 476 31.89 -8.06 29.84
N GLY A 477 31.30 -6.88 30.04
CA GLY A 477 32.02 -5.61 30.00
C GLY A 477 32.03 -4.84 28.66
N GLY A 478 31.11 -5.14 27.73
CA GLY A 478 30.93 -4.43 26.44
C GLY A 478 29.87 -3.32 26.48
N VAL A 479 29.82 -2.50 25.42
CA VAL A 479 28.78 -1.46 25.21
C VAL A 479 27.45 -2.16 24.95
N ASP A 480 26.51 -1.99 25.86
CA ASP A 480 25.13 -2.44 25.71
C ASP A 480 24.42 -1.59 24.64
N ILE A 481 24.08 -2.22 23.51
CA ILE A 481 23.47 -1.57 22.35
C ILE A 481 21.98 -1.24 22.58
N LYS A 482 21.27 -2.05 23.37
CA LYS A 482 19.89 -1.75 23.81
C LYS A 482 19.89 -0.47 24.65
N GLN A 483 20.78 -0.37 25.63
CA GLN A 483 20.90 0.82 26.47
C GLN A 483 21.37 2.05 25.67
N LEU A 484 22.27 1.85 24.70
CA LEU A 484 22.75 2.91 23.81
C LEU A 484 21.60 3.54 23.02
N LEU A 485 20.77 2.71 22.38
CA LEU A 485 19.62 3.19 21.62
C LEU A 485 18.62 3.94 22.52
N ILE A 486 18.32 3.39 23.72
CA ILE A 486 17.43 4.02 24.69
C ILE A 486 17.94 5.42 25.06
N THR A 487 19.23 5.53 25.42
CA THR A 487 19.80 6.80 25.88
C THR A 487 19.91 7.84 24.76
N LEU A 488 20.25 7.44 23.53
CA LEU A 488 20.23 8.33 22.37
C LEU A 488 18.80 8.84 22.11
N ASN A 489 17.81 7.95 22.08
CA ASN A 489 16.43 8.31 21.80
C ASN A 489 15.83 9.21 22.88
N GLN A 490 16.14 8.99 24.15
CA GLN A 490 15.74 9.89 25.24
C GLN A 490 16.27 11.31 25.02
N ARG A 491 17.52 11.47 24.61
CA ARG A 491 18.10 12.80 24.33
C ARG A 491 17.50 13.44 23.08
N ILE A 492 17.31 12.67 22.01
CA ILE A 492 16.68 13.16 20.78
C ILE A 492 15.24 13.62 21.05
N GLU A 493 14.47 12.83 21.80
CA GLU A 493 13.07 13.16 22.13
C GLU A 493 12.97 14.45 22.95
N VAL A 494 13.91 14.69 23.89
CA VAL A 494 13.97 15.93 24.67
C VAL A 494 14.38 17.13 23.82
N LEU A 495 15.34 16.96 22.91
CA LEU A 495 15.90 18.06 22.12
C LEU A 495 15.10 18.37 20.86
N LEU A 496 14.29 17.42 20.38
CA LEU A 496 13.52 17.51 19.14
C LEU A 496 12.09 17.00 19.34
N ASP A 497 11.82 15.72 19.11
CA ASP A 497 10.55 15.03 19.41
C ASP A 497 10.69 13.50 19.22
N ARG A 498 9.60 12.77 19.48
CA ARG A 498 9.52 11.31 19.32
C ARG A 498 9.58 10.80 17.87
N ASP A 499 9.20 11.64 16.90
CA ASP A 499 9.09 11.27 15.49
C ASP A 499 10.46 11.19 14.80
N HIS A 500 11.50 11.72 15.46
CA HIS A 500 12.91 11.68 15.05
C HIS A 500 13.74 10.67 15.86
N CYS A 501 13.12 9.81 16.68
CA CYS A 501 13.89 8.77 17.36
C CYS A 501 14.57 7.82 16.35
N LEU A 502 15.73 7.30 16.71
CA LEU A 502 16.44 6.29 15.94
C LEU A 502 15.73 4.94 16.05
N GLY A 503 15.53 4.28 14.91
CA GLY A 503 15.03 2.93 14.85
C GLY A 503 16.08 1.88 15.22
N HIS A 504 15.62 0.69 15.60
CA HIS A 504 16.48 -0.43 15.98
C HIS A 504 17.19 -1.07 14.77
N ALA A 505 16.65 -0.92 13.56
CA ALA A 505 17.20 -1.55 12.35
C ALA A 505 18.64 -1.11 12.03
N TYR A 506 19.06 0.09 12.42
CA TYR A 506 20.45 0.55 12.25
C TYR A 506 21.45 -0.34 13.00
N PHE A 507 21.03 -0.94 14.11
CA PHE A 507 21.88 -1.71 15.02
C PHE A 507 21.70 -3.22 14.89
N LEU A 508 20.67 -3.70 14.17
CA LEU A 508 20.43 -5.13 13.97
C LEU A 508 21.62 -5.89 13.35
N PRO A 509 22.43 -5.32 12.42
CA PRO A 509 23.61 -6.02 11.90
C PRO A 509 24.64 -6.43 12.98
N LEU A 510 24.65 -5.74 14.14
CA LEU A 510 25.52 -6.09 15.27
C LEU A 510 25.10 -7.40 15.96
N ARG A 511 23.94 -7.96 15.62
CA ARG A 511 23.52 -9.29 16.09
C ARG A 511 24.42 -10.38 15.51
N ASP A 512 24.77 -10.24 14.24
CA ASP A 512 25.60 -11.20 13.51
C ASP A 512 27.09 -10.87 13.65
N GLU A 513 27.43 -9.58 13.68
CA GLU A 513 28.81 -9.10 13.83
C GLU A 513 28.91 -8.01 14.92
N PRO A 514 29.02 -8.39 16.22
CA PRO A 514 29.10 -7.43 17.34
C PRO A 514 30.49 -6.77 17.48
N SER A 515 31.00 -6.16 16.40
CA SER A 515 32.34 -5.57 16.33
C SER A 515 32.33 -4.04 16.53
N LEU A 516 33.42 -3.50 17.09
CA LEU A 516 33.60 -2.05 17.22
C LEU A 516 33.71 -1.38 15.84
N SER A 517 34.33 -2.05 14.87
CA SER A 517 34.46 -1.54 13.50
C SER A 517 33.09 -1.33 12.85
N LEU A 518 32.16 -2.29 13.00
CA LEU A 518 30.80 -2.17 12.47
C LEU A 518 30.03 -1.07 13.21
N LEU A 519 30.09 -1.02 14.55
CA LEU A 519 29.46 0.06 15.33
C LEU A 519 29.99 1.45 14.92
N ALA A 520 31.29 1.55 14.66
CA ALA A 520 31.93 2.76 14.18
C ALA A 520 31.43 3.16 12.79
N SER A 521 31.27 2.20 11.87
CA SER A 521 30.69 2.49 10.55
C SER A 521 29.22 2.92 10.64
N ILE A 522 28.41 2.30 11.50
CA ILE A 522 27.01 2.67 11.72
C ILE A 522 26.94 4.13 12.19
N PHE A 523 27.78 4.51 13.15
CA PHE A 523 27.82 5.89 13.63
C PHE A 523 28.30 6.89 12.58
N ARG A 524 29.42 6.59 11.88
CA ARG A 524 30.00 7.49 10.87
C ARG A 524 29.10 7.69 9.66
N GLN A 525 28.46 6.62 9.18
CA GLN A 525 27.79 6.60 7.88
C GLN A 525 26.27 6.76 7.97
N GLN A 526 25.67 6.46 9.12
CA GLN A 526 24.22 6.45 9.28
C GLN A 526 23.76 7.38 10.41
N ILE A 527 24.24 7.18 11.64
CA ILE A 527 23.72 7.93 12.80
C ILE A 527 24.14 9.40 12.76
N LEU A 528 25.42 9.71 12.58
CA LEU A 528 25.89 11.10 12.58
C LEU A 528 25.28 11.92 11.42
N PRO A 529 25.27 11.43 10.15
CA PRO A 529 24.60 12.15 9.07
C PRO A 529 23.11 12.38 9.33
N LEU A 530 22.41 11.41 9.93
CA LEU A 530 21.00 11.57 10.30
C LEU A 530 20.80 12.64 11.38
N LEU A 531 21.67 12.68 12.40
CA LEU A 531 21.64 13.72 13.42
C LEU A 531 21.95 15.11 12.83
N GLN A 532 22.85 15.21 11.84
CA GLN A 532 23.11 16.46 11.11
C GLN A 532 21.84 16.96 10.41
N GLU A 533 21.11 16.06 9.75
CA GLU A 533 19.85 16.40 9.09
C GLU A 533 18.78 16.82 10.12
N TYR A 534 18.59 16.04 11.18
CA TYR A 534 17.58 16.30 12.22
C TYR A 534 17.78 17.63 12.94
N PHE A 535 19.03 17.98 13.20
CA PHE A 535 19.38 19.21 13.91
C PHE A 535 19.80 20.34 12.98
N PHE A 536 19.62 20.21 11.66
CA PHE A 536 19.99 21.22 10.66
C PHE A 536 21.42 21.76 10.86
N GLU A 537 22.39 20.85 11.01
CA GLU A 537 23.80 21.16 11.28
C GLU A 537 24.03 21.90 12.62
N ASP A 538 23.10 21.84 13.59
CA ASP A 538 23.32 22.32 14.95
C ASP A 538 24.17 21.33 15.75
N TRP A 539 25.48 21.45 15.55
CA TRP A 539 26.51 20.63 16.16
C TRP A 539 26.50 20.64 17.69
N GLN A 540 25.99 21.70 18.33
CA GLN A 540 25.89 21.75 19.79
C GLN A 540 24.85 20.75 20.30
N ARG A 541 23.71 20.64 19.61
CA ARG A 541 22.68 19.64 19.95
C ARG A 541 23.18 18.22 19.68
N ILE A 542 23.89 18.01 18.57
CA ILE A 542 24.52 16.70 18.27
C ILE A 542 25.52 16.33 19.38
N HIS A 543 26.35 17.28 19.79
CA HIS A 543 27.31 17.13 20.89
C HIS A 543 26.62 16.77 22.23
N TRP A 544 25.43 17.29 22.50
CA TRP A 544 24.62 16.88 23.66
C TRP A 544 24.02 15.48 23.50
N VAL A 545 23.43 15.14 22.34
CA VAL A 545 22.88 13.80 22.05
C VAL A 545 23.93 12.72 22.26
N LEU A 546 25.14 12.96 21.75
CA LEU A 546 26.27 12.03 21.87
C LEU A 546 26.95 12.05 23.24
N ASN A 547 26.49 12.87 24.19
CA ASN A 547 27.12 13.10 25.50
C ASN A 547 28.56 13.62 25.45
N ASP A 548 28.99 14.23 24.35
CA ASP A 548 30.40 14.60 24.15
C ASP A 548 30.87 15.65 25.19
N HIS A 549 29.98 16.54 25.64
CA HIS A 549 30.26 17.54 26.68
C HIS A 549 30.72 16.94 28.02
N ASN A 550 30.41 15.66 28.29
CA ASN A 550 30.81 14.95 29.50
C ASN A 550 31.94 13.93 29.26
N LYS A 551 32.52 13.90 28.05
CA LYS A 551 33.59 12.97 27.68
C LYS A 551 34.97 13.60 27.79
N HIS A 552 35.97 12.75 28.00
CA HIS A 552 37.36 13.13 27.76
C HIS A 552 37.52 13.57 26.29
N PRO A 553 38.32 14.60 25.98
CA PRO A 553 38.46 15.12 24.61
C PRO A 553 38.71 14.03 23.56
N ASP A 554 39.59 13.05 23.84
CA ASP A 554 39.89 11.95 22.91
C ASP A 554 38.68 11.04 22.59
N ASP A 555 37.67 11.01 23.46
CA ASP A 555 36.45 10.20 23.33
C ASP A 555 35.25 11.00 22.78
N GLN A 556 35.40 12.30 22.57
CA GLN A 556 34.37 13.15 21.96
C GLN A 556 34.29 12.89 20.47
N PHE A 557 33.12 12.57 19.93
CA PHE A 557 32.91 12.45 18.48
C PHE A 557 32.92 13.81 17.80
N VAL A 558 32.23 14.78 18.40
CA VAL A 558 32.15 16.17 17.97
C VAL A 558 32.84 17.04 19.01
N GLN A 559 33.87 17.78 18.60
CA GLN A 559 34.65 18.66 19.48
C GLN A 559 34.37 20.12 19.16
N GLU A 560 34.18 20.91 20.21
CA GLU A 560 34.22 22.37 20.10
C GLU A 560 35.67 22.82 19.92
N VAL A 561 35.87 23.77 19.01
CA VAL A 561 37.16 24.37 18.67
C VAL A 561 37.03 25.86 18.90
N GLU A 562 37.84 26.37 19.81
CA GLU A 562 38.00 27.80 19.97
C GLU A 562 38.63 28.40 18.71
N ILE A 563 37.99 29.45 18.21
CA ILE A 563 38.52 30.27 17.14
C ILE A 563 39.04 31.56 17.73
N ASP A 564 40.31 31.87 17.45
CA ASP A 564 40.81 33.24 17.60
C ASP A 564 40.25 34.10 16.47
N PHE A 565 39.09 34.70 16.74
CA PHE A 565 38.37 35.52 15.77
C PHE A 565 39.18 36.73 15.32
N LEU A 566 39.94 37.32 16.25
CA LEU A 566 40.78 38.47 15.99
C LEU A 566 41.93 38.10 15.05
N GLN A 567 42.54 36.93 15.24
CA GLN A 567 43.57 36.43 14.34
C GLN A 567 43.04 36.13 12.93
N LEU A 568 41.80 35.64 12.80
CA LEU A 568 41.22 35.24 11.51
C LEU A 568 40.62 36.39 10.70
N PHE A 569 39.98 37.37 11.35
CA PHE A 569 39.22 38.42 10.68
C PHE A 569 39.63 39.85 11.06
N GLY A 570 40.48 40.03 12.08
CA GLY A 570 40.89 41.34 12.60
C GLY A 570 39.76 42.13 13.26
N ASP A 571 40.06 43.37 13.68
CA ASP A 571 39.14 44.27 14.42
C ASP A 571 37.87 44.68 13.63
N LYS A 572 37.80 44.38 12.33
CA LYS A 572 36.68 44.71 11.43
C LYS A 572 35.92 43.47 10.95
N GLY A 573 36.13 42.32 11.60
CA GLY A 573 35.43 41.08 11.29
C GLY A 573 33.91 41.16 11.52
N PRO A 574 33.12 40.21 10.97
CA PRO A 574 31.67 40.18 11.13
C PRO A 574 31.24 40.16 12.60
N ALA A 575 30.42 41.15 12.99
CA ALA A 575 30.04 41.49 14.37
C ALA A 575 29.15 40.45 15.09
N ASP A 576 28.63 39.46 14.36
CA ASP A 576 27.63 38.48 14.85
C ASP A 576 28.06 37.03 14.56
N SER A 577 29.36 36.80 14.56
CA SER A 577 29.94 35.50 14.27
C SER A 577 29.98 34.65 15.53
N ARG A 578 29.25 33.52 15.50
CA ARG A 578 29.42 32.46 16.52
C ARG A 578 30.91 32.09 16.57
N THR A 579 31.54 32.31 17.71
CA THR A 579 32.96 32.01 17.96
C THR A 579 33.26 30.51 18.06
N GLN A 580 32.20 29.69 18.10
CA GLN A 580 32.28 28.25 18.26
C GLN A 580 32.30 27.57 16.90
N ARG A 581 33.43 26.93 16.57
CA ARG A 581 33.51 25.99 15.46
C ARG A 581 33.53 24.58 15.97
N TRP A 582 32.98 23.68 15.18
CA TRP A 582 32.94 22.27 15.51
C TRP A 582 33.83 21.49 14.55
N LYS A 583 34.46 20.43 15.04
CA LYS A 583 35.18 19.46 14.22
C LYS A 583 34.84 18.05 14.65
N LEU A 584 34.89 17.13 13.69
CA LEU A 584 34.81 15.70 13.98
C LEU A 584 36.17 15.18 14.44
N ASN A 585 36.14 14.33 15.47
CA ASN A 585 37.29 13.57 15.92
C ASN A 585 37.19 12.14 15.38
N GLU A 586 37.78 11.90 14.22
CA GLU A 586 37.72 10.60 13.54
C GLU A 586 38.23 9.43 14.40
N ARG A 587 39.15 9.70 15.33
CA ARG A 587 39.71 8.68 16.22
C ARG A 587 38.73 8.25 17.30
N ALA A 588 37.75 9.07 17.67
CA ALA A 588 36.78 8.73 18.72
C ALA A 588 35.87 7.56 18.32
N PHE A 589 35.56 7.42 17.03
CA PHE A 589 34.76 6.32 16.51
C PHE A 589 35.42 4.95 16.66
N ASP A 590 36.75 4.89 16.70
CA ASP A 590 37.48 3.62 16.92
C ASP A 590 37.80 3.40 18.41
N ARG A 591 37.17 4.16 19.31
CA ARG A 591 37.38 4.07 20.76
C ARG A 591 36.10 3.63 21.46
N ILE A 592 36.12 2.42 22.02
CA ILE A 592 34.96 1.87 22.75
C ILE A 592 34.47 2.80 23.88
N GLN A 593 35.38 3.56 24.49
CA GLN A 593 35.06 4.48 25.59
C GLN A 593 34.16 5.63 25.18
N ALA A 594 34.24 6.07 23.91
CA ALA A 594 33.34 7.08 23.36
C ALA A 594 31.87 6.63 23.39
N TYR A 595 31.63 5.33 23.20
CA TYR A 595 30.30 4.71 23.23
C TYR A 595 29.84 4.40 24.66
N PHE A 596 30.71 3.86 25.52
CA PHE A 596 30.38 3.68 26.95
C PHE A 596 29.92 4.97 27.60
N ALA A 597 30.56 6.08 27.26
CA ALA A 597 30.20 7.38 27.79
C ALA A 597 28.82 7.85 27.32
N ILE A 598 28.29 7.38 26.17
CA ILE A 598 26.90 7.68 25.78
C ILE A 598 25.93 7.10 26.80
N ASN A 599 26.15 5.85 27.25
CA ASN A 599 25.29 5.11 28.20
C ASN A 599 25.36 5.66 29.63
N ARG A 600 26.35 6.49 29.96
CA ARG A 600 26.46 7.12 31.28
C ARG A 600 25.44 8.26 31.41
N VAL A 601 24.44 8.05 32.26
CA VAL A 601 23.57 9.13 32.74
C VAL A 601 24.33 9.86 33.85
N ALA A 602 24.47 11.18 33.75
CA ALA A 602 25.02 11.99 34.82
C ALA A 602 24.15 11.79 36.08
N ARG A 603 24.75 11.27 37.16
CA ARG A 603 24.09 11.15 38.46
C ARG A 603 24.18 12.45 39.23
#